data_AF-T0M9Q9-F1
#
_entry.id   AF-T0M9Q9-F1
#
_cell.length_a   1.000
_cell.length_b   1.000
_cell.length_c   1.000
_cell.angle_alpha   90.00
_cell.angle_beta   90.00
_cell.angle_gamma   90.00
#
_symmetry.space_group_name_H-M   'P 1'
#
loop_
_entity.id
_entity.type
_entity.pdbx_description
1 polymer ?
#
loop_
_entity_poly.entity_id
_entity_poly.type
_entity_poly.pdbx_seq_one_letter_code
_entity_poly.pdbx_strand_id
1 'polypeptide(L)'
;MRYRNIEVNRPIKIYNNKRELHPLSNVNKTIKSKTVVSSILEQHFRYGYLKRGYANLNSNRKRFKMPDNEIHKKETIKFEIPIPGQTNKFILEIEQINDISKVDILEWFKKFLKVKKGNNCSEENLQMIMSNLIINEDIDTDIFFKDYETIKEEFIKIKYPKSCLNLIVKKLNKIYQTYYVSIKEYLQELESCLNIYSVITKMSKAEYTRRIQEAFYNNIGNATKMQLNTLEQTNTLKTFITILQKQRKS
;
A
#
# COMPACT_ATOMS: atom_id res chain seq x y z
N MET A 1 -44.47 -35.98 23.47
CA MET A 1 -44.00 -37.25 22.87
C MET A 1 -44.89 -37.61 21.68
N ARG A 2 -44.29 -37.72 20.49
CA ARG A 2 -44.60 -38.67 19.39
C ARG A 2 -44.08 -38.08 18.07
N TYR A 3 -42.90 -38.57 17.68
CA TYR A 3 -42.35 -38.42 16.33
C TYR A 3 -43.26 -39.15 15.34
N ARG A 4 -43.52 -38.56 14.18
CA ARG A 4 -43.99 -39.29 12.99
C ARG A 4 -42.90 -39.24 11.94
N ASN A 5 -42.29 -40.40 11.72
CA ASN A 5 -41.47 -40.72 10.57
C ASN A 5 -42.35 -40.70 9.32
N ILE A 6 -41.88 -40.03 8.27
CA ILE A 6 -42.40 -40.20 6.91
C ILE A 6 -41.23 -40.69 6.08
N GLU A 7 -41.23 -42.00 5.83
CA GLU A 7 -40.45 -42.64 4.76
C GLU A 7 -41.13 -42.34 3.42
N VAL A 8 -40.37 -41.86 2.43
CA VAL A 8 -40.76 -42.00 1.03
C VAL A 8 -39.56 -42.41 0.19
N ASN A 9 -39.63 -43.67 -0.23
CA ASN A 9 -38.92 -44.36 -1.29
C ASN A 9 -38.33 -43.50 -2.41
N ARG A 10 -37.06 -43.77 -2.77
CA ARG A 10 -36.58 -43.70 -4.17
C ARG A 10 -35.63 -44.88 -4.48
N PRO A 11 -35.67 -45.40 -5.72
CA PRO A 11 -35.26 -46.77 -6.05
C PRO A 11 -33.76 -46.95 -6.25
N ILE A 12 -33.26 -48.13 -5.84
CA ILE A 12 -31.92 -48.64 -6.13
C ILE A 12 -31.88 -49.09 -7.60
N LYS A 13 -31.10 -48.38 -8.43
CA LYS A 13 -30.71 -48.86 -9.75
C LYS A 13 -29.39 -49.62 -9.63
N ILE A 14 -29.47 -50.95 -9.67
CA ILE A 14 -28.35 -51.84 -9.95
C ILE A 14 -28.01 -51.67 -11.44
N TYR A 15 -26.79 -51.30 -11.77
CA TYR A 15 -26.25 -51.48 -13.12
C TYR A 15 -24.95 -52.27 -13.07
N ASN A 16 -24.99 -53.35 -13.82
CA ASN A 16 -23.99 -54.40 -13.93
C ASN A 16 -22.65 -53.90 -14.47
N ASN A 17 -21.59 -54.46 -13.91
CA ASN A 17 -20.25 -54.54 -14.49
C ASN A 17 -20.30 -55.08 -15.93
N LYS A 18 -19.92 -54.26 -16.91
CA LYS A 18 -19.25 -54.74 -18.12
C LYS A 18 -17.99 -53.90 -18.32
N ARG A 19 -16.85 -54.56 -18.12
CA ARG A 19 -15.53 -54.07 -18.53
C ARG A 19 -15.49 -54.12 -20.05
N GLU A 20 -15.37 -52.96 -20.68
CA GLU A 20 -14.80 -52.84 -22.02
C GLU A 20 -13.55 -51.97 -21.90
N LEU A 21 -12.42 -52.58 -22.26
CA LEU A 21 -11.09 -51.98 -22.30
C LEU A 21 -10.91 -51.19 -23.60
N HIS A 22 -10.04 -50.18 -23.53
CA HIS A 22 -9.42 -49.35 -24.59
C HIS A 22 -10.01 -47.95 -24.83
N PRO A 23 -9.20 -46.97 -25.28
CA PRO A 23 -7.82 -46.66 -24.89
C PRO A 23 -7.72 -45.22 -24.30
N LEU A 24 -6.62 -44.97 -23.58
CA LEU A 24 -6.26 -43.69 -22.98
C LEU A 24 -6.25 -42.54 -24.01
N SER A 25 -7.37 -41.82 -24.16
CA SER A 25 -7.35 -40.51 -24.80
C SER A 25 -6.86 -39.49 -23.78
N ASN A 26 -5.60 -39.08 -23.95
CA ASN A 26 -4.95 -37.96 -23.29
C ASN A 26 -5.83 -36.70 -23.30
N VAL A 27 -6.64 -36.52 -22.24
CA VAL A 27 -7.17 -35.21 -21.91
C VAL A 27 -6.05 -34.50 -21.16
N ASN A 28 -5.13 -33.90 -21.93
CA ASN A 28 -4.25 -32.85 -21.47
C ASN A 28 -5.13 -31.71 -20.93
N LYS A 29 -5.54 -31.81 -19.67
CA LYS A 29 -6.03 -30.68 -18.89
C LYS A 29 -4.84 -29.74 -18.71
N THR A 30 -4.62 -28.89 -19.70
CA THR A 30 -3.78 -27.72 -19.57
C THR A 30 -4.46 -26.81 -18.54
N ILE A 31 -4.02 -26.96 -17.28
CA ILE A 31 -4.29 -25.98 -16.23
C ILE A 31 -3.58 -24.70 -16.67
N LYS A 32 -4.29 -23.84 -17.40
CA LYS A 32 -3.88 -22.46 -17.64
C LYS A 32 -4.08 -21.66 -16.35
N SER A 33 -3.26 -21.90 -15.33
CA SER A 33 -3.04 -20.90 -14.29
C SER A 33 -2.06 -19.87 -14.84
N LYS A 34 -2.55 -18.91 -15.63
CA LYS A 34 -1.79 -17.69 -15.92
C LYS A 34 -1.77 -16.82 -14.66
N THR A 35 -1.05 -17.23 -13.63
CA THR A 35 -0.61 -16.31 -12.59
C THR A 35 0.41 -15.40 -13.27
N VAL A 36 -0.04 -14.20 -13.67
CA VAL A 36 0.87 -13.18 -14.19
C VAL A 36 1.69 -12.68 -13.01
N VAL A 37 2.83 -13.32 -12.77
CA VAL A 37 3.85 -12.80 -11.85
C VAL A 37 4.33 -11.48 -12.45
N SER A 38 3.98 -10.34 -11.87
CA SER A 38 4.42 -9.04 -12.40
C SER A 38 5.86 -8.72 -12.01
N SER A 39 6.34 -9.33 -10.91
CA SER A 39 7.65 -8.99 -10.35
C SER A 39 8.80 -9.53 -11.19
N ILE A 40 9.70 -8.61 -11.59
CA ILE A 40 10.92 -8.95 -12.33
C ILE A 40 11.80 -9.89 -11.49
N LEU A 41 11.84 -9.64 -10.18
CA LEU A 41 12.71 -10.32 -9.24
C LEU A 41 12.25 -11.78 -9.04
N GLU A 42 10.94 -11.99 -8.87
CA GLU A 42 10.38 -13.36 -8.80
C GLU A 42 10.53 -14.11 -10.14
N GLN A 43 10.36 -13.43 -11.28
CA GLN A 43 10.60 -14.04 -12.59
C GLN A 43 12.05 -14.48 -12.77
N HIS A 44 13.00 -13.64 -12.38
CA HIS A 44 14.43 -13.94 -12.49
C HIS A 44 14.81 -15.16 -11.67
N PHE A 45 14.45 -15.21 -10.39
CA PHE A 45 14.78 -16.35 -9.54
C PHE A 45 14.06 -17.63 -9.93
N ARG A 46 12.87 -17.53 -10.51
CA ARG A 46 12.12 -18.71 -10.97
C ARG A 46 12.63 -19.29 -12.28
N TYR A 47 13.07 -18.46 -13.21
CA TYR A 47 13.37 -18.88 -14.59
C TYR A 47 14.84 -18.71 -15.00
N GLY A 48 15.67 -18.05 -14.18
CA GLY A 48 17.09 -17.85 -14.44
C GLY A 48 17.42 -16.76 -15.47
N TYR A 49 16.44 -15.99 -15.96
CA TYR A 49 16.68 -14.91 -16.93
C TYR A 49 15.74 -13.71 -16.74
N LEU A 50 16.15 -12.55 -17.26
CA LEU A 50 15.35 -11.31 -17.27
C LEU A 50 14.51 -11.23 -18.55
N LYS A 51 13.25 -10.80 -18.42
CA LYS A 51 12.36 -10.57 -19.56
C LYS A 51 12.87 -9.41 -20.43
N ARG A 52 12.73 -9.53 -21.76
CA ARG A 52 13.08 -8.46 -22.73
C ARG A 52 12.42 -7.13 -22.33
N GLY A 53 13.20 -6.05 -22.33
CA GLY A 53 12.77 -4.70 -21.91
C GLY A 53 13.17 -4.29 -20.49
N TYR A 54 13.77 -5.21 -19.72
CA TYR A 54 14.32 -4.94 -18.39
C TYR A 54 15.83 -5.12 -18.41
N ALA A 55 16.58 -4.10 -17.98
CA ALA A 55 18.05 -4.12 -17.93
C ALA A 55 18.60 -4.51 -16.55
N ASN A 56 17.74 -4.60 -15.53
CA ASN A 56 18.04 -5.05 -14.16
C ASN A 56 16.77 -5.43 -13.39
N LEU A 57 16.95 -6.08 -12.23
CA LEU A 57 15.88 -6.54 -11.32
C LEU A 57 15.00 -5.41 -10.74
N ASN A 58 15.41 -4.15 -10.89
CA ASN A 58 14.68 -2.96 -10.42
C ASN A 58 14.42 -1.95 -11.54
N SER A 59 14.32 -2.41 -12.79
CA SER A 59 14.12 -1.47 -13.90
C SER A 59 12.67 -1.01 -13.91
N ASN A 60 12.48 0.30 -13.80
CA ASN A 60 11.19 0.91 -14.02
C ASN A 60 10.78 0.63 -15.47
N ARG A 61 9.58 0.09 -15.68
CA ARG A 61 8.99 0.00 -17.02
C ARG A 61 8.93 1.43 -17.59
N LYS A 62 9.17 1.61 -18.89
CA LYS A 62 8.73 2.82 -19.60
C LYS A 62 7.22 2.92 -19.36
N ARG A 63 6.80 3.93 -18.59
CA ARG A 63 5.42 4.06 -18.10
C ARG A 63 4.46 3.98 -19.28
N PHE A 64 3.49 3.07 -19.21
CA PHE A 64 2.27 3.26 -19.98
C PHE A 64 1.59 4.47 -19.35
N LYS A 65 1.33 5.51 -20.15
CA LYS A 65 0.52 6.64 -19.70
C LYS A 65 -0.80 6.06 -19.19
N MET A 66 -1.00 6.13 -17.88
CA MET A 66 -2.34 5.94 -17.32
C MET A 66 -3.21 7.05 -17.89
N PRO A 67 -4.48 6.78 -18.22
CA PRO A 67 -5.41 7.84 -18.62
C PRO A 67 -5.42 8.88 -17.50
N ASP A 68 -5.32 10.15 -17.88
CA ASP A 68 -5.39 11.28 -16.95
C ASP A 68 -6.68 11.13 -16.15
N ASN A 69 -6.56 10.80 -14.86
CA ASN A 69 -7.68 10.94 -13.94
C ASN A 69 -8.09 12.41 -14.03
N GLU A 70 -9.37 12.66 -14.31
CA GLU A 70 -9.95 14.00 -14.40
C GLU A 70 -9.36 14.90 -13.31
N ILE A 71 -8.59 15.88 -13.75
CA ILE A 71 -8.00 16.89 -12.87
C ILE A 71 -9.17 17.74 -12.42
N HIS A 72 -9.86 17.34 -11.36
CA HIS A 72 -10.67 18.28 -10.60
C HIS A 72 -9.75 19.46 -10.28
N LYS A 73 -10.11 20.67 -10.73
CA LYS A 73 -9.39 21.89 -10.37
C LYS A 73 -9.39 21.97 -8.85
N LYS A 74 -8.26 21.63 -8.26
CA LYS A 74 -8.05 21.77 -6.83
C LYS A 74 -7.71 23.23 -6.56
N GLU A 75 -8.50 23.87 -5.72
CA GLU A 75 -8.17 25.22 -5.26
C GLU A 75 -6.93 25.13 -4.39
N THR A 76 -5.92 25.94 -4.71
CA THR A 76 -4.63 25.97 -4.02
C THR A 76 -4.36 27.36 -3.48
N ILE A 77 -3.80 27.41 -2.27
CA ILE A 77 -3.29 28.64 -1.66
C ILE A 77 -1.76 28.64 -1.80
N LYS A 78 -1.20 29.77 -2.22
CA LYS A 78 0.24 29.97 -2.39
C LYS A 78 0.83 30.64 -1.16
N PHE A 79 1.85 30.03 -0.58
CA PHE A 79 2.60 30.57 0.55
C PHE A 79 4.00 30.98 0.07
N GLU A 80 4.37 32.24 0.32
CA GLU A 80 5.73 32.71 0.09
C GLU A 80 6.58 32.48 1.34
N ILE A 81 7.59 31.61 1.21
CA ILE A 81 8.55 31.28 2.25
C ILE A 81 9.83 32.08 2.01
N PRO A 82 10.24 32.98 2.92
CA PRO A 82 11.49 33.71 2.79
C PRO A 82 12.70 32.79 2.96
N ILE A 83 13.74 32.96 2.15
CA ILE A 83 15.02 32.25 2.30
C ILE A 83 15.95 33.12 3.15
N PRO A 84 16.46 32.64 4.31
CA PRO A 84 17.36 33.42 5.14
C PRO A 84 18.60 33.88 4.35
N GLY A 85 18.85 35.19 4.33
CA GLY A 85 20.01 35.78 3.64
C GLY A 85 19.86 35.93 2.12
N GLN A 86 18.68 35.69 1.54
CA GLN A 86 18.40 35.96 0.13
C GLN A 86 17.16 36.83 -0.04
N THR A 87 17.14 37.65 -1.10
CA THR A 87 15.94 38.42 -1.51
C THR A 87 14.86 37.54 -2.15
N ASN A 88 15.25 36.35 -2.62
CA ASN A 88 14.34 35.40 -3.25
C ASN A 88 13.46 34.70 -2.22
N LYS A 89 12.20 34.45 -2.59
CA LYS A 89 11.23 33.68 -1.81
C LYS A 89 10.88 32.39 -2.53
N PHE A 90 10.65 31.34 -1.76
CA PHE A 90 10.15 30.06 -2.28
C PHE A 90 8.62 30.04 -2.21
N ILE A 91 7.95 29.75 -3.32
CA ILE A 91 6.50 29.63 -3.34
C ILE A 91 6.12 28.16 -3.11
N LEU A 92 5.36 27.90 -2.05
CA LEU A 92 4.82 26.58 -1.74
C LEU A 92 3.29 26.62 -1.89
N GLU A 93 2.75 25.76 -2.75
CA GLU A 93 1.31 25.66 -2.97
C GLU A 93 0.72 24.51 -2.12
N ILE A 94 -0.36 24.82 -1.39
CA ILE A 94 -1.12 23.84 -0.60
C ILE A 94 -2.56 23.82 -1.11
N GLU A 95 -3.06 22.61 -1.39
CA GLU A 95 -4.45 22.38 -1.80
C GLU A 95 -5.40 22.62 -0.61
N GLN A 96 -6.53 23.28 -0.86
CA GLN A 96 -7.61 23.36 0.11
C GLN A 96 -8.28 21.99 0.28
N ILE A 97 -8.68 21.69 1.52
CA ILE A 97 -9.40 20.46 1.86
C ILE A 97 -10.89 20.80 1.89
N ASN A 98 -11.57 20.53 0.78
CA ASN A 98 -13.02 20.60 0.70
C ASN A 98 -13.64 19.24 1.11
N ASP A 99 -12.95 18.14 0.80
CA ASP A 99 -13.39 16.78 1.09
C ASP A 99 -12.23 15.95 1.65
N ILE A 100 -12.28 15.68 2.96
CA ILE A 100 -11.31 14.83 3.67
C ILE A 100 -11.16 13.46 2.99
N SER A 101 -12.23 12.88 2.46
CA SER A 101 -12.24 11.53 1.89
C SER A 101 -11.41 11.41 0.61
N LYS A 102 -11.16 12.52 -0.09
CA LYS A 102 -10.42 12.56 -1.36
C LYS A 102 -8.95 12.98 -1.24
N VAL A 103 -8.54 13.47 -0.07
CA VAL A 103 -7.17 13.97 0.16
C VAL A 103 -6.31 12.92 0.87
N ASP A 104 -5.02 12.83 0.50
CA ASP A 104 -4.01 12.18 1.33
C ASP A 104 -3.62 13.12 2.46
N ILE A 105 -4.33 12.99 3.58
CA ILE A 105 -4.16 13.85 4.75
C ILE A 105 -2.75 13.78 5.34
N LEU A 106 -2.09 12.62 5.26
CA LEU A 106 -0.75 12.45 5.83
C LEU A 106 0.28 13.21 5.00
N GLU A 107 0.16 13.18 3.67
CA GLU A 107 0.99 13.99 2.80
C GLU A 107 0.67 15.49 2.95
N TRP A 108 -0.62 15.83 3.06
CA TRP A 108 -1.07 17.19 3.25
C TRP A 108 -0.47 17.84 4.50
N PHE A 109 -0.57 17.19 5.67
CA PHE A 109 0.02 17.70 6.91
C PHE A 109 1.55 17.79 6.84
N LYS A 110 2.21 16.91 6.09
CA LYS A 110 3.66 17.02 5.84
C LYS A 110 4.00 18.27 5.03
N LYS A 111 3.19 18.63 4.03
CA LYS A 111 3.35 19.87 3.25
C LYS A 111 3.08 21.09 4.14
N PHE A 112 2.01 21.05 4.93
CA PHE A 112 1.67 22.12 5.86
C PHE A 112 2.77 22.38 6.91
N LEU A 113 3.37 21.33 7.48
CA LEU A 113 4.50 21.48 8.40
C LEU A 113 5.70 22.19 7.79
N LYS A 114 5.94 22.05 6.47
CA LYS A 114 7.00 22.79 5.78
C LYS A 114 6.67 24.28 5.72
N VAL A 115 5.41 24.64 5.50
CA VAL A 115 4.96 26.03 5.52
C VAL A 115 5.05 26.61 6.94
N LYS A 116 4.56 25.89 7.96
CA LYS A 116 4.68 26.31 9.37
C LYS A 116 6.13 26.65 9.73
N LYS A 117 7.06 25.76 9.38
CA LYS A 117 8.50 25.93 9.65
C LYS A 117 9.14 27.04 8.81
N GLY A 118 8.77 27.16 7.54
CA GLY A 118 9.33 28.15 6.63
C GLY A 118 8.94 29.58 6.99
N ASN A 119 7.72 29.77 7.51
CA ASN A 119 7.18 31.09 7.83
C ASN A 119 7.26 31.46 9.31
N ASN A 120 7.85 30.61 10.16
CA ASN A 120 7.85 30.79 11.62
C ASN A 120 6.46 31.16 12.17
N CYS A 121 5.41 30.49 11.68
CA CYS A 121 4.05 30.83 12.05
C CYS A 121 3.83 30.67 13.56
N SER A 122 3.35 31.72 14.22
CA SER A 122 2.79 31.63 15.57
C SER A 122 1.57 30.68 15.57
N GLU A 123 1.19 30.19 16.74
CA GLU A 123 0.05 29.29 16.85
C GLU A 123 -1.26 30.00 16.44
N GLU A 124 -1.43 31.29 16.78
CA GLU A 124 -2.57 32.12 16.35
C GLU A 124 -2.68 32.21 14.82
N ASN A 125 -1.56 32.47 14.13
CA ASN A 125 -1.53 32.51 12.67
C ASN A 125 -1.81 31.13 12.07
N LEU A 126 -1.40 30.05 12.74
CA LEU A 126 -1.67 28.69 12.29
C LEU A 126 -3.16 28.36 12.31
N GLN A 127 -3.88 28.78 13.34
CA GLN A 127 -5.34 28.59 13.43
C GLN A 127 -6.05 29.28 12.26
N MET A 128 -5.69 30.54 12.00
CA MET A 128 -6.25 31.32 10.89
C MET A 128 -5.91 30.73 9.51
N ILE A 129 -4.70 30.21 9.33
CA ILE A 129 -4.32 29.57 8.07
C ILE A 129 -5.08 28.24 7.89
N MET A 130 -5.21 27.45 8.96
CA MET A 130 -5.93 26.17 8.90
C MET A 130 -7.41 26.35 8.57
N SER A 131 -8.10 27.31 9.20
CA SER A 131 -9.52 27.57 8.92
C SER A 131 -9.77 28.03 7.48
N ASN A 132 -8.80 28.70 6.84
CA ASN A 132 -8.90 29.08 5.43
C ASN A 132 -8.55 27.94 4.46
N LEU A 133 -7.70 27.00 4.88
CA LEU A 133 -7.29 25.87 4.07
C LEU A 133 -8.27 24.70 4.11
N ILE A 134 -9.14 24.66 5.11
CA ILE A 134 -10.04 23.55 5.37
C ILE A 134 -11.47 24.07 5.31
N ILE A 135 -12.16 23.73 4.22
CA ILE A 135 -13.54 24.11 3.93
C ILE A 135 -14.35 22.82 3.83
N ASN A 136 -14.32 22.01 4.89
CA ASN A 136 -15.01 20.74 4.94
C ASN A 136 -16.14 20.80 5.96
N GLU A 137 -17.37 20.54 5.51
CA GLU A 137 -18.59 20.64 6.32
C GLU A 137 -18.66 19.61 7.46
N ASP A 138 -17.93 18.48 7.35
CA ASP A 138 -17.94 17.40 8.34
C ASP A 138 -17.03 17.70 9.55
N ILE A 139 -16.36 18.85 9.57
CA ILE A 139 -15.39 19.22 10.61
C ILE A 139 -15.98 20.31 11.50
N ASP A 140 -15.99 20.02 12.80
CA ASP A 140 -16.30 21.02 13.82
C ASP A 140 -15.25 22.16 13.80
N THR A 141 -15.72 23.38 13.56
CA THR A 141 -14.87 24.58 13.49
C THR A 141 -14.12 24.85 14.78
N ASP A 142 -14.64 24.36 15.92
CA ASP A 142 -13.99 24.53 17.22
C ASP A 142 -12.65 23.77 17.31
N ILE A 143 -12.43 22.79 16.42
CA ILE A 143 -11.16 22.05 16.33
C ILE A 143 -10.01 22.99 15.94
N PHE A 144 -10.28 24.05 15.18
CA PHE A 144 -9.22 24.97 14.72
C PHE A 144 -8.61 25.82 15.85
N PHE A 145 -9.22 25.90 17.02
CA PHE A 145 -8.66 26.60 18.19
C PHE A 145 -7.71 25.73 19.03
N LYS A 146 -7.52 24.46 18.63
CA LYS A 146 -6.62 23.53 19.32
C LYS A 146 -5.20 23.62 18.75
N ASP A 147 -4.25 22.96 19.42
CA ASP A 147 -2.88 22.88 18.92
C ASP A 147 -2.80 22.02 17.64
N TYR A 148 -1.74 22.25 16.85
CA TYR A 148 -1.50 21.54 15.61
C TYR A 148 -1.59 20.00 15.71
N GLU A 149 -1.06 19.38 16.77
CA GLU A 149 -1.08 17.92 16.88
C GLU A 149 -2.49 17.42 17.18
N THR A 150 -3.26 18.14 18.00
CA THR A 150 -4.66 17.80 18.24
C THR A 150 -5.51 17.92 16.97
N ILE A 151 -5.33 18.99 16.17
CA ILE A 151 -6.01 19.14 14.86
C ILE A 151 -5.69 17.93 13.98
N LYS A 152 -4.41 17.60 13.85
CA LYS A 152 -3.95 16.46 13.06
C LYS A 152 -4.56 15.14 13.52
N GLU A 153 -4.61 14.89 14.82
CA GLU A 153 -5.24 13.69 15.38
C GLU A 153 -6.74 13.59 15.04
N GLU A 154 -7.48 14.69 15.10
CA GLU A 154 -8.91 14.69 14.73
C GLU A 154 -9.12 14.36 13.25
N PHE A 155 -8.34 14.96 12.35
CA PHE A 155 -8.41 14.66 10.91
C PHE A 155 -8.11 13.20 10.59
N ILE A 156 -7.13 12.63 11.29
CA ILE A 156 -6.80 11.21 11.19
C ILE A 156 -7.99 10.36 11.63
N LYS A 157 -8.66 10.70 12.73
CA LYS A 157 -9.83 9.95 13.22
C LYS A 157 -10.99 9.98 12.23
N ILE A 158 -11.24 11.14 11.61
CA ILE A 158 -12.30 11.31 10.61
C ILE A 158 -12.00 10.44 9.37
N LYS A 159 -10.78 10.53 8.83
CA LYS A 159 -10.38 9.81 7.62
C LYS A 159 -10.20 8.31 7.82
N TYR A 160 -9.66 7.94 8.98
CA TYR A 160 -9.30 6.57 9.32
C TYR A 160 -9.91 6.18 10.67
N PRO A 161 -11.25 6.00 10.72
CA PRO A 161 -11.91 5.64 11.95
C PRO A 161 -11.40 4.29 12.45
N LYS A 162 -11.35 4.11 13.78
CA LYS A 162 -10.84 2.88 14.41
C LYS A 162 -11.56 1.62 13.93
N SER A 163 -12.83 1.74 13.53
CA SER A 163 -13.61 0.65 12.94
C SER A 163 -12.97 0.06 11.67
N CYS A 164 -12.20 0.85 10.92
CA CYS A 164 -11.50 0.43 9.71
C CYS A 164 -10.16 -0.28 9.97
N LEU A 165 -9.69 -0.38 11.22
CA LEU A 165 -8.38 -0.98 11.54
C LEU A 165 -8.26 -2.41 11.02
N ASN A 166 -9.31 -3.22 11.17
CA ASN A 166 -9.36 -4.58 10.63
C ASN A 166 -9.26 -4.62 9.10
N LEU A 167 -9.81 -3.62 8.40
CA LEU A 167 -9.70 -3.52 6.94
C LEU A 167 -8.27 -3.18 6.53
N ILE A 168 -7.58 -2.31 7.28
CA ILE A 168 -6.18 -1.95 7.02
C ILE A 168 -5.27 -3.16 7.23
N VAL A 169 -5.46 -3.94 8.31
CA VAL A 169 -4.70 -5.17 8.54
C VAL A 169 -4.96 -6.19 7.42
N LYS A 170 -6.22 -6.37 7.02
CA LYS A 170 -6.58 -7.23 5.87
C LYS A 170 -5.93 -6.74 4.57
N LYS A 171 -5.85 -5.43 4.35
CA LYS A 171 -5.16 -4.85 3.18
C LYS A 171 -3.67 -5.16 3.24
N LEU A 172 -3.02 -4.92 4.38
CA LEU A 172 -1.59 -5.18 4.59
C LEU A 172 -1.22 -6.63 4.27
N ASN A 173 -2.02 -7.59 4.76
CA ASN A 173 -1.81 -9.02 4.53
C ASN A 173 -2.06 -9.47 3.08
N LYS A 174 -2.61 -8.60 2.22
CA LYS A 174 -2.88 -8.88 0.80
C LYS A 174 -1.89 -8.20 -0.15
N ILE A 175 -0.91 -7.46 0.36
CA ILE A 175 0.14 -6.84 -0.44
C ILE A 175 1.23 -7.90 -0.66
N TYR A 176 1.21 -8.58 -1.82
CA TYR A 176 2.20 -9.59 -2.21
C TYR A 176 3.22 -9.02 -3.18
N GLN A 177 4.50 -9.36 -3.01
CA GLN A 177 5.59 -8.92 -3.90
C GLN A 177 5.31 -9.28 -5.37
N THR A 178 4.65 -10.40 -5.62
CA THR A 178 4.34 -10.90 -6.97
C THR A 178 3.36 -10.01 -7.75
N TYR A 179 2.71 -9.03 -7.11
CA TYR A 179 1.80 -8.06 -7.72
C TYR A 179 2.47 -6.74 -8.12
N TYR A 180 3.74 -6.54 -7.75
CA TYR A 180 4.50 -5.34 -8.09
C TYR A 180 5.58 -5.69 -9.10
N VAL A 181 6.04 -4.72 -9.89
CA VAL A 181 7.09 -4.95 -10.89
C VAL A 181 8.46 -4.94 -10.20
N SER A 182 8.67 -3.97 -9.31
CA SER A 182 9.93 -3.79 -8.56
C SER A 182 9.76 -4.03 -7.06
N ILE A 183 10.87 -4.34 -6.37
CA ILE A 183 10.87 -4.48 -4.89
C ILE A 183 10.59 -3.13 -4.21
N LYS A 184 10.95 -2.03 -4.87
CA LYS A 184 10.73 -0.68 -4.36
C LYS A 184 9.24 -0.34 -4.30
N GLU A 185 8.51 -0.60 -5.37
CA GLU A 185 7.05 -0.38 -5.42
C GLU A 185 6.34 -1.23 -4.36
N TYR A 186 6.74 -2.50 -4.23
CA TYR A 186 6.22 -3.39 -3.19
C TYR A 186 6.43 -2.82 -1.78
N LEU A 187 7.66 -2.40 -1.48
CA LEU A 187 7.98 -1.81 -0.17
C LEU A 187 7.20 -0.52 0.08
N GLN A 188 7.07 0.34 -0.94
CA GLN A 188 6.33 1.60 -0.83
C GLN A 188 4.85 1.38 -0.52
N GLU A 189 4.20 0.38 -1.11
CA GLU A 189 2.81 0.06 -0.76
C GLU A 189 2.71 -0.45 0.69
N LEU A 190 3.62 -1.34 1.12
CA LEU A 190 3.65 -1.83 2.50
C LEU A 190 3.83 -0.68 3.50
N GLU A 191 4.78 0.21 3.25
CA GLU A 191 5.05 1.40 4.07
C GLU A 191 3.83 2.33 4.10
N SER A 192 3.19 2.56 2.96
CA SER A 192 2.02 3.43 2.89
C SER A 192 0.84 2.88 3.70
N CYS A 193 0.57 1.57 3.59
CA CYS A 193 -0.48 0.90 4.37
C CYS A 193 -0.15 0.86 5.87
N LEU A 194 1.10 0.56 6.24
CA LEU A 194 1.53 0.49 7.64
C LEU A 194 1.61 1.88 8.28
N ASN A 195 1.94 2.93 7.52
CA ASN A 195 1.96 4.31 8.00
C ASN A 195 0.57 4.72 8.52
N ILE A 196 -0.49 4.43 7.76
CA ILE A 196 -1.87 4.66 8.21
C ILE A 196 -2.16 3.89 9.51
N TYR A 197 -1.83 2.60 9.54
CA TYR A 197 -2.03 1.76 10.74
C TYR A 197 -1.30 2.31 11.96
N SER A 198 -0.02 2.68 11.80
CA SER A 198 0.85 3.16 12.87
C SER A 198 0.34 4.46 13.49
N VAL A 199 -0.26 5.32 12.67
CA VAL A 199 -0.85 6.58 13.09
C VAL A 199 -2.10 6.34 13.94
N ILE A 200 -2.99 5.44 13.51
CA ILE A 200 -4.22 5.10 14.26
C ILE A 200 -3.88 4.43 15.60
N THR A 201 -2.89 3.53 15.62
CA THR A 201 -2.52 2.75 16.81
C THR A 201 -1.47 3.41 17.69
N LYS A 202 -1.00 4.63 17.36
CA LYS A 202 0.10 5.33 18.05
C LYS A 202 1.33 4.44 18.26
N MET A 203 1.73 3.76 17.19
CA MET A 203 2.80 2.76 17.20
C MET A 203 4.18 3.38 17.43
N SER A 204 5.02 2.70 18.21
CA SER A 204 6.42 3.09 18.37
C SER A 204 7.24 2.84 17.09
N LYS A 205 8.34 3.57 16.90
CA LYS A 205 9.25 3.36 15.77
C LYS A 205 9.81 1.93 15.71
N ALA A 206 10.08 1.33 16.88
CA ALA A 206 10.56 -0.04 16.98
C ALA A 206 9.50 -1.04 16.50
N GLU A 207 8.25 -0.89 16.95
CA GLU A 207 7.16 -1.74 16.50
C GLU A 207 6.87 -1.56 15.00
N TYR A 208 6.92 -0.33 14.49
CA TYR A 208 6.79 -0.05 13.05
C TYR A 208 7.82 -0.84 12.24
N THR A 209 9.09 -0.75 12.67
CA THR A 209 10.21 -1.43 12.01
C THR A 209 10.05 -2.95 12.05
N ARG A 210 9.58 -3.50 13.17
CA ARG A 210 9.30 -4.92 13.30
C ARG A 210 8.16 -5.37 12.37
N ARG A 211 7.05 -4.63 12.35
CA ARG A 211 5.88 -5.00 11.53
C ARG A 211 6.13 -4.87 10.04
N ILE A 212 6.88 -3.86 9.60
CA ILE A 212 7.23 -3.75 8.18
C ILE A 212 8.12 -4.91 7.75
N GLN A 213 9.04 -5.35 8.61
CA GLN A 213 9.85 -6.55 8.39
C GLN A 213 8.98 -7.80 8.28
N GLU A 214 8.13 -8.05 9.28
CA GLU A 214 7.20 -9.20 9.28
C GLU A 214 6.33 -9.24 8.02
N ALA A 215 5.69 -8.13 7.67
CA ALA A 215 4.86 -8.03 6.47
C ALA A 215 5.67 -8.28 5.18
N PHE A 216 6.89 -7.74 5.12
CA PHE A 216 7.77 -7.93 3.98
C PHE A 216 8.13 -9.41 3.75
N TYR A 217 8.54 -10.16 4.79
CA TYR A 217 8.91 -11.57 4.66
C TYR A 217 7.72 -12.50 4.47
N ASN A 218 6.58 -12.17 5.07
CA ASN A 218 5.38 -13.00 4.96
C ASN A 218 4.83 -12.99 3.54
N ASN A 219 4.97 -11.86 2.83
CA ASN A 219 4.35 -11.65 1.52
C ASN A 219 5.34 -11.57 0.35
N ILE A 220 6.61 -11.92 0.57
CA ILE A 220 7.60 -12.07 -0.50
C ILE A 220 7.33 -13.36 -1.31
N GLY A 221 7.63 -13.33 -2.61
CA GLY A 221 7.45 -14.46 -3.51
C GLY A 221 8.34 -15.65 -3.14
N ASN A 222 7.90 -16.86 -3.48
CA ASN A 222 8.56 -18.09 -3.04
C ASN A 222 9.97 -18.22 -3.61
N ALA A 223 10.18 -17.91 -4.90
CA ALA A 223 11.51 -18.01 -5.52
C ALA A 223 12.46 -16.98 -4.90
N THR A 224 11.94 -15.77 -4.66
CA THR A 224 12.66 -14.72 -3.95
C THR A 224 13.02 -15.14 -2.51
N LYS A 225 12.07 -15.73 -1.78
CA LYS A 225 12.27 -16.21 -0.41
C LYS A 225 13.34 -17.27 -0.33
N MET A 226 13.35 -18.22 -1.27
CA MET A 226 14.38 -19.25 -1.35
C MET A 226 15.76 -18.64 -1.54
N GLN A 227 15.91 -17.69 -2.48
CA GLN A 227 17.18 -17.00 -2.67
C GLN A 227 17.63 -16.25 -1.40
N LEU A 228 16.70 -15.58 -0.72
CA LEU A 228 17.01 -14.88 0.52
C LEU A 228 17.51 -15.84 1.62
N ASN A 229 16.90 -17.02 1.74
CA ASN A 229 17.33 -18.03 2.70
C ASN A 229 18.73 -18.56 2.39
N THR A 230 19.08 -18.72 1.10
CA THR A 230 20.43 -19.15 0.71
C THR A 230 21.53 -18.13 0.99
N LEU A 231 21.16 -16.87 1.22
CA LEU A 231 22.12 -15.78 1.43
C LEU A 231 22.53 -15.60 2.91
N GLU A 232 21.98 -16.39 3.84
CA GLU A 232 22.32 -16.60 5.27
C GLU A 232 22.86 -15.43 6.15
N GLN A 233 22.89 -14.17 5.73
CA GLN A 233 23.78 -13.19 6.39
C GLN A 233 23.24 -11.80 6.72
N THR A 234 21.93 -11.54 6.78
CA THR A 234 21.51 -10.18 7.18
C THR A 234 20.24 -10.15 8.02
N ASN A 235 20.27 -9.53 9.20
CA ASN A 235 19.10 -9.43 10.08
C ASN A 235 18.27 -8.15 9.86
N THR A 236 18.57 -7.34 8.82
CA THR A 236 17.84 -6.08 8.62
C THR A 236 17.31 -5.92 7.20
N LEU A 237 16.05 -5.51 7.11
CA LEU A 237 15.34 -5.19 5.87
C LEU A 237 16.16 -4.31 4.92
N LYS A 238 16.92 -3.35 5.48
CA LYS A 238 17.77 -2.44 4.72
C LYS A 238 18.87 -3.18 3.97
N THR A 239 19.53 -4.14 4.62
CA THR A 239 20.56 -4.95 3.96
C THR A 239 19.95 -5.86 2.90
N PHE A 240 18.76 -6.42 3.15
CA PHE A 240 18.05 -7.23 2.14
C PHE A 240 17.69 -6.44 0.89
N ILE A 241 17.08 -5.27 1.05
CA ILE A 241 16.75 -4.39 -0.08
C ILE A 241 18.02 -4.06 -0.85
N THR A 242 19.12 -3.78 -0.14
CA THR A 242 20.42 -3.49 -0.77
C THR A 242 20.94 -4.69 -1.56
N ILE A 243 20.85 -5.91 -1.03
CA ILE A 243 21.28 -7.14 -1.72
C ILE A 243 20.40 -7.39 -2.97
N LEU A 244 19.08 -7.34 -2.82
CA LEU A 244 18.13 -7.50 -3.92
C LEU A 244 18.30 -6.41 -5.00
N GLN A 245 18.77 -5.22 -4.62
CA GLN A 245 19.11 -4.14 -5.54
C GLN A 245 20.47 -4.32 -6.22
N LYS A 246 21.42 -5.00 -5.56
CA LYS A 246 22.79 -5.21 -6.04
C LYS A 246 22.99 -6.42 -6.96
N GLN A 247 22.07 -7.40 -6.99
CA GLN A 247 22.17 -8.60 -7.83
C GLN A 247 22.06 -8.30 -9.35
N ARG A 248 23.05 -7.59 -9.89
CA ARG A 248 23.11 -7.08 -11.26
C ARG A 248 24.46 -7.34 -11.94
N LYS A 249 25.34 -8.18 -11.39
CA LYS A 249 26.72 -8.30 -11.91
C LYS A 249 27.29 -9.73 -11.89
N SER A 250 26.48 -10.74 -12.16
CA SER A 250 26.95 -12.08 -12.51
C SER A 250 26.29 -12.49 -13.80
#